data_AF-W2YY48-F1
#
_entry.id   AF-W2YY48-F1
#
_cell.length_a   1.000
_cell.length_b   1.000
_cell.length_c   1.000
_cell.angle_alpha   90.00
_cell.angle_beta   90.00
_cell.angle_gamma   90.00
#
_symmetry.space_group_name_H-M   'P 1'
#
loop_
_entity.id
_entity.type
_entity.pdbx_description
1 polymer ?
#
loop_
_entity_poly.entity_id
_entity_poly.type
_entity_poly.pdbx_seq_one_letter_code
_entity_poly.pdbx_strand_id
1 'polypeptide(L)'
;MPKVLLCGAVQGHWELLFERARKLNAAVKDKPFEALVCVGRCFPLPVEYLTGGGKQTPLPTYFLPAHETARSWQEDAKQTDIFDELNTTEQLSEPVEVGESFFCLAGAGVATIAGLKVAYVSGTETHGQEDVKGKLLTYSKDSVNALVQQLLANGDQGDVDFLFTAEYPTSFQLLLPEQQLPHGLQAMRGSTAIKELVQQVHPKYHITSRGGDGTRGDVFYQRLPYVSEVTGTGQKQLTRLIGLSGVNKLKDKTRKYLHALQVVPFAQQSEVERQHVDIPAGTTQNPYLHAMLDEATRAGEPDAKRRKVDPAATGGLSAEQIEQLTAQSRGGAQFFYDQRLAAKGQRKGGLLPGQQQRNNRPLVEDRTECWFCLSTPTLERHLIVSIGQEAYLAMPKGAICGDHLLIVPIAHEASTLKLSDDTWREMERFKAALRRYFASQDKELLVIDRNVATLGATHCHLQVVGVPKDKAGAARRIFETEGEKYHVKFHELLRDADEKTDAATGPLELLRQQTDDKPFLYVELPDGQGGTTRLLHHVEGKHYVQFGRHASSCLLEMPRRANWKFCVVPKPEEVKLTQTFKSQWKSYDFTLEEADEEE
;
A
#
# COMPACT_ATOMS: atom_id res chain seq x y z
N MET A 1 -14.38 4.46 -10.92
CA MET A 1 -13.51 3.30 -10.66
C MET A 1 -14.23 2.32 -9.76
N PRO A 2 -14.46 1.08 -10.22
CA PRO A 2 -15.09 0.05 -9.40
C PRO A 2 -14.32 -0.27 -8.12
N LYS A 3 -15.06 -0.45 -7.02
CA LYS A 3 -14.54 -0.95 -5.74
C LYS A 3 -14.97 -2.40 -5.54
N VAL A 4 -14.01 -3.31 -5.37
CA VAL A 4 -14.27 -4.74 -5.19
C VAL A 4 -13.67 -5.25 -3.88
N LEU A 5 -14.36 -6.17 -3.23
CA LEU A 5 -13.85 -6.95 -2.11
C LEU A 5 -13.38 -8.31 -2.64
N LEU A 6 -12.19 -8.72 -2.20
CA LEU A 6 -11.57 -9.98 -2.55
C LEU A 6 -11.42 -10.81 -1.28
N CYS A 7 -11.91 -12.03 -1.30
CA CYS A 7 -11.84 -12.97 -0.19
C CYS A 7 -11.06 -14.22 -0.59
N GLY A 8 -10.26 -14.75 0.34
CA GLY A 8 -9.73 -16.10 0.23
C GLY A 8 -10.82 -17.15 0.48
N ALA A 9 -10.42 -18.35 0.87
CA ALA A 9 -11.34 -19.46 1.03
C ALA A 9 -12.38 -19.20 2.14
N VAL A 10 -13.66 -19.45 1.87
CA VAL A 10 -14.76 -19.21 2.81
C VAL A 10 -14.99 -20.39 3.75
N GLN A 11 -14.91 -21.62 3.23
CA GLN A 11 -15.04 -22.86 4.00
C GLN A 11 -16.29 -22.92 4.87
N GLY A 12 -17.45 -22.60 4.30
CA GLY A 12 -18.70 -22.57 5.05
C GLY A 12 -18.90 -21.38 6.00
N HIS A 13 -17.87 -20.53 6.23
CA HIS A 13 -17.99 -19.35 7.10
C HIS A 13 -18.65 -18.14 6.41
N TRP A 14 -19.69 -18.40 5.61
CA TRP A 14 -20.37 -17.39 4.79
C TRP A 14 -21.02 -16.28 5.60
N GLU A 15 -21.69 -16.61 6.71
CA GLU A 15 -22.32 -15.58 7.54
C GLU A 15 -21.30 -14.64 8.19
N LEU A 16 -20.15 -15.17 8.62
CA LEU A 16 -19.05 -14.35 9.13
C LEU A 16 -18.52 -13.39 8.05
N LEU A 17 -18.34 -13.90 6.82
CA LEU A 17 -17.92 -13.09 5.69
C LEU A 17 -18.96 -12.02 5.32
N PHE A 18 -20.23 -12.38 5.23
CA PHE A 18 -21.30 -11.48 4.86
C PHE A 18 -21.55 -10.40 5.91
N GLU A 19 -21.50 -10.73 7.20
CA GLU A 19 -21.56 -9.73 8.27
C GLU A 19 -20.40 -8.73 8.15
N ARG A 20 -19.18 -9.21 7.88
CA ARG A 20 -18.02 -8.33 7.68
C ARG A 20 -18.18 -7.47 6.43
N ALA A 21 -18.68 -8.01 5.33
CA ALA A 21 -18.94 -7.27 4.10
C ALA A 21 -19.99 -6.17 4.30
N ARG A 22 -21.10 -6.45 5.01
CA ARG A 22 -22.12 -5.44 5.39
C ARG A 22 -21.49 -4.29 6.18
N LYS A 23 -20.72 -4.61 7.22
CA LYS A 23 -20.03 -3.60 8.05
C LYS A 23 -19.07 -2.74 7.23
N LEU A 24 -18.27 -3.36 6.37
CA LEU A 24 -17.35 -2.63 5.51
C LEU A 24 -18.07 -1.73 4.52
N ASN A 25 -19.15 -2.22 3.90
CA ASN A 25 -19.92 -1.43 2.95
C ASN A 25 -20.62 -0.24 3.63
N ALA A 26 -21.17 -0.44 4.83
CA ALA A 26 -21.79 0.62 5.63
C ALA A 26 -20.80 1.70 6.10
N ALA A 27 -19.53 1.35 6.28
CA ALA A 27 -18.49 2.28 6.71
C ALA A 27 -17.93 3.18 5.57
N VAL A 28 -18.25 2.90 4.30
CA VAL A 28 -17.77 3.70 3.18
C VAL A 28 -18.62 4.96 3.03
N LYS A 29 -18.00 6.14 3.21
CA LYS A 29 -18.67 7.45 3.07
C LYS A 29 -19.01 7.83 1.62
N ASP A 30 -18.33 7.25 0.63
CA ASP A 30 -18.51 7.53 -0.80
C ASP A 30 -19.31 6.42 -1.51
N LYS A 31 -18.79 5.95 -2.67
CA LYS A 31 -19.35 4.84 -3.43
C LYS A 31 -19.15 3.49 -2.70
N PRO A 32 -20.20 2.67 -2.53
CA PRO A 32 -20.12 1.34 -1.94
C PRO A 32 -19.27 0.38 -2.79
N PHE A 33 -18.98 -0.79 -2.23
CA PHE A 33 -18.41 -1.91 -2.99
C PHE A 33 -19.43 -2.42 -4.01
N GLU A 34 -18.94 -2.82 -5.19
CA GLU A 34 -19.78 -3.26 -6.31
C GLU A 34 -19.79 -4.78 -6.48
N ALA A 35 -18.79 -5.48 -5.95
CA ALA A 35 -18.73 -6.94 -5.97
C ALA A 35 -17.86 -7.49 -4.82
N LEU A 36 -18.17 -8.71 -4.41
CA LEU A 36 -17.35 -9.57 -3.54
C LEU A 36 -16.94 -10.81 -4.34
N VAL A 37 -15.63 -11.09 -4.45
CA VAL A 37 -15.12 -12.29 -5.15
C VAL A 37 -14.36 -13.17 -4.16
N CYS A 38 -14.79 -14.43 -4.01
CA CYS A 38 -14.20 -15.41 -3.10
C CYS A 38 -13.43 -16.48 -3.87
N VAL A 39 -12.20 -16.80 -3.47
CA VAL A 39 -11.33 -17.75 -4.18
C VAL A 39 -10.89 -18.88 -3.26
N GLY A 40 -11.02 -20.14 -3.72
CA GLY A 40 -10.55 -21.32 -3.00
C GLY A 40 -11.71 -22.18 -2.47
N ARG A 41 -11.58 -22.73 -1.27
CA ARG A 41 -12.64 -23.57 -0.68
C ARG A 41 -13.86 -22.75 -0.32
N CYS A 42 -14.97 -23.00 -0.98
CA CYS A 42 -16.22 -22.24 -0.86
C CYS A 42 -17.33 -23.05 -0.20
N PHE A 43 -17.31 -24.38 -0.33
CA PHE A 43 -18.33 -25.24 0.26
C PHE A 43 -18.12 -25.46 1.78
N PRO A 44 -19.20 -25.80 2.52
CA PRO A 44 -20.60 -25.80 2.10
C PRO A 44 -21.13 -24.39 1.81
N LEU A 45 -22.11 -24.29 0.91
CA LEU A 45 -22.78 -23.04 0.58
C LEU A 45 -23.92 -22.73 1.57
N PRO A 46 -24.24 -21.45 1.83
CA PRO A 46 -25.26 -21.09 2.78
C PRO A 46 -26.65 -21.23 2.13
N VAL A 47 -27.37 -22.31 2.44
CA VAL A 47 -28.64 -22.72 1.78
C VAL A 47 -29.70 -21.62 1.71
N GLU A 48 -29.73 -20.73 2.71
CA GLU A 48 -30.66 -19.61 2.77
C GLU A 48 -30.44 -18.54 1.68
N TYR A 49 -29.28 -18.54 1.02
CA TYR A 49 -28.92 -17.60 -0.07
C TYR A 49 -28.92 -18.27 -1.46
N LEU A 50 -29.18 -19.58 -1.51
CA LEU A 50 -29.33 -20.31 -2.77
C LEU A 50 -30.72 -20.05 -3.36
N THR A 51 -30.94 -20.43 -4.62
CA THR A 51 -32.25 -20.33 -5.27
C THR A 51 -33.36 -20.96 -4.41
N GLY A 52 -34.39 -20.16 -4.10
CA GLY A 52 -35.48 -20.53 -3.19
C GLY A 52 -35.15 -20.40 -1.69
N GLY A 53 -33.97 -19.91 -1.35
CA GLY A 53 -33.60 -19.43 -0.02
C GLY A 53 -34.00 -17.95 0.14
N GLY A 54 -34.60 -17.59 1.28
CA GLY A 54 -35.22 -16.28 1.47
C GLY A 54 -34.25 -15.12 1.75
N LYS A 55 -32.93 -15.29 1.59
CA LYS A 55 -31.91 -14.25 1.83
C LYS A 55 -31.18 -13.87 0.56
N GLN A 56 -30.70 -12.62 0.53
CA GLN A 56 -29.83 -12.09 -0.52
C GLN A 56 -28.44 -11.81 0.02
N THR A 57 -27.44 -11.95 -0.85
CA THR A 57 -26.05 -11.61 -0.54
C THR A 57 -25.93 -10.10 -0.28
N PRO A 58 -24.99 -9.65 0.58
CA PRO A 58 -24.87 -8.23 0.92
C PRO A 58 -24.33 -7.36 -0.23
N LEU A 59 -23.73 -7.99 -1.24
CA LEU A 59 -23.16 -7.44 -2.45
C LEU A 59 -23.25 -8.53 -3.53
N PRO A 60 -23.29 -8.20 -4.83
CA PRO A 60 -23.08 -9.19 -5.89
C PRO A 60 -21.84 -10.04 -5.59
N THR A 61 -22.07 -11.32 -5.31
CA THR A 61 -21.04 -12.22 -4.77
C THR A 61 -20.71 -13.28 -5.79
N TYR A 62 -19.42 -13.38 -6.13
CA TYR A 62 -18.87 -14.38 -7.03
C TYR A 62 -17.96 -15.31 -6.22
N PHE A 63 -17.98 -16.60 -6.51
CA PHE A 63 -17.07 -17.54 -5.87
C PHE A 63 -16.43 -18.49 -6.88
N LEU A 64 -15.16 -18.82 -6.64
CA LEU A 64 -14.35 -19.72 -7.44
C LEU A 64 -13.98 -20.92 -6.56
N PRO A 65 -14.74 -22.02 -6.66
CA PRO A 65 -14.55 -23.21 -5.82
C PRO A 65 -13.35 -24.05 -6.24
N ALA A 66 -12.56 -24.49 -5.26
CA ALA A 66 -11.42 -25.38 -5.46
C ALA A 66 -10.96 -26.02 -4.14
N HIS A 67 -10.14 -27.07 -4.23
CA HIS A 67 -9.57 -27.77 -3.08
C HIS A 67 -10.62 -28.29 -2.08
N GLU A 68 -11.84 -28.58 -2.54
CA GLU A 68 -12.93 -29.01 -1.69
C GLU A 68 -12.63 -30.41 -1.11
N THR A 69 -12.47 -30.49 0.21
CA THR A 69 -12.11 -31.73 0.92
C THR A 69 -13.23 -32.25 1.81
N ALA A 70 -14.10 -31.36 2.29
CA ALA A 70 -15.08 -31.67 3.34
C ALA A 70 -16.48 -31.89 2.78
N ARG A 71 -16.89 -33.14 2.55
CA ARG A 71 -18.17 -33.54 1.93
C ARG A 71 -19.45 -33.20 2.72
N SER A 72 -19.38 -32.31 3.69
CA SER A 72 -20.54 -31.80 4.45
C SER A 72 -21.66 -31.26 3.55
N TRP A 73 -21.35 -30.76 2.35
CA TRP A 73 -22.37 -30.34 1.39
C TRP A 73 -23.21 -31.50 0.84
N GLN A 74 -22.71 -32.74 0.87
CA GLN A 74 -23.44 -33.93 0.40
C GLN A 74 -24.59 -34.33 1.34
N GLU A 75 -24.65 -33.76 2.53
CA GLU A 75 -25.74 -33.96 3.47
C GLU A 75 -26.99 -33.13 3.07
N ASP A 76 -26.84 -32.16 2.16
CA ASP A 76 -27.91 -31.32 1.64
C ASP A 76 -28.11 -31.57 0.14
N ALA A 77 -29.34 -31.93 -0.26
CA ALA A 77 -29.67 -32.25 -1.64
C ALA A 77 -29.45 -31.06 -2.58
N LYS A 78 -29.81 -29.83 -2.16
CA LYS A 78 -29.65 -28.63 -3.01
C LYS A 78 -28.19 -28.32 -3.28
N GLN A 79 -27.34 -28.46 -2.27
CA GLN A 79 -25.90 -28.23 -2.44
C GLN A 79 -25.26 -29.33 -3.29
N THR A 80 -25.75 -30.57 -3.20
CA THR A 80 -25.31 -31.68 -4.06
C THR A 80 -25.69 -31.42 -5.52
N ASP A 81 -26.94 -31.03 -5.78
CA ASP A 81 -27.42 -30.70 -7.13
C ASP A 81 -26.59 -29.57 -7.76
N ILE A 82 -26.32 -28.50 -7.00
CA ILE A 82 -25.45 -27.42 -7.45
C ILE A 82 -24.04 -27.94 -7.73
N PHE A 83 -23.46 -28.72 -6.84
CA PHE A 83 -22.10 -29.24 -7.06
C PHE A 83 -22.01 -30.09 -8.34
N ASP A 84 -23.01 -30.93 -8.59
CA ASP A 84 -23.08 -31.78 -9.78
C ASP A 84 -23.28 -30.96 -11.07
N GLU A 85 -24.11 -29.90 -11.02
CA GLU A 85 -24.27 -28.93 -12.11
C GLU A 85 -22.95 -28.21 -12.42
N LEU A 86 -22.25 -27.72 -11.39
CA LEU A 86 -20.97 -27.03 -11.55
C LEU A 86 -19.87 -27.95 -12.08
N ASN A 87 -19.92 -29.24 -11.76
CA ASN A 87 -18.95 -30.23 -12.23
C ASN A 87 -19.22 -30.68 -13.68
N THR A 88 -20.44 -30.50 -14.17
CA THR A 88 -20.84 -30.81 -15.56
C THR A 88 -20.82 -29.58 -16.47
N THR A 89 -20.61 -28.40 -15.90
CA THR A 89 -20.54 -27.13 -16.63
C THR A 89 -19.39 -27.14 -17.64
N GLU A 90 -19.70 -26.80 -18.89
CA GLU A 90 -18.71 -26.74 -19.97
C GLU A 90 -17.60 -25.70 -19.71
N GLN A 91 -16.43 -25.95 -20.27
CA GLN A 91 -15.34 -24.98 -20.34
C GLN A 91 -15.80 -23.70 -21.04
N LEU A 92 -15.36 -22.54 -20.53
CA LEU A 92 -15.59 -21.21 -21.09
C LEU A 92 -17.06 -20.75 -21.03
N SER A 93 -17.75 -21.11 -19.95
CA SER A 93 -19.13 -20.69 -19.64
C SER A 93 -19.17 -19.35 -18.90
N GLU A 94 -20.31 -18.65 -18.97
CA GLU A 94 -20.60 -17.49 -18.12
C GLU A 94 -20.74 -17.90 -16.64
N PRO A 95 -20.61 -16.97 -15.68
CA PRO A 95 -20.86 -17.27 -14.27
C PRO A 95 -22.24 -17.89 -14.04
N VAL A 96 -22.29 -19.01 -13.33
CA VAL A 96 -23.54 -19.75 -13.04
C VAL A 96 -24.23 -19.12 -11.83
N GLU A 97 -25.45 -18.63 -11.98
CA GLU A 97 -26.23 -18.06 -10.88
C GLU A 97 -26.82 -19.18 -10.01
N VAL A 98 -26.42 -19.25 -8.74
CA VAL A 98 -26.88 -20.27 -7.78
C VAL A 98 -27.87 -19.72 -6.75
N GLY A 99 -28.11 -18.42 -6.79
CA GLY A 99 -29.03 -17.65 -5.95
C GLY A 99 -29.00 -16.18 -6.35
N GLU A 100 -29.94 -15.38 -5.86
CA GLU A 100 -30.06 -13.98 -6.27
C GLU A 100 -28.78 -13.19 -5.95
N SER A 101 -28.14 -12.65 -6.99
CA SER A 101 -26.85 -11.96 -6.86
C SER A 101 -25.72 -12.83 -6.27
N PHE A 102 -25.79 -14.15 -6.47
CA PHE A 102 -24.80 -15.12 -6.02
C PHE A 102 -24.39 -16.06 -7.15
N PHE A 103 -23.14 -15.96 -7.58
CA PHE A 103 -22.65 -16.55 -8.82
C PHE A 103 -21.42 -17.43 -8.60
N CYS A 104 -21.36 -18.57 -9.28
CA CYS A 104 -20.19 -19.43 -9.34
C CYS A 104 -19.38 -19.17 -10.62
N LEU A 105 -18.07 -18.98 -10.46
CA LEU A 105 -17.09 -18.96 -11.54
C LEU A 105 -16.60 -20.40 -11.79
N ALA A 106 -17.40 -21.21 -12.49
CA ALA A 106 -17.14 -22.64 -12.70
C ALA A 106 -16.22 -22.91 -13.90
N GLY A 107 -15.37 -23.94 -13.82
CA GLY A 107 -14.44 -24.29 -14.90
C GLY A 107 -13.40 -23.20 -15.17
N ALA A 108 -13.07 -22.96 -16.44
CA ALA A 108 -12.20 -21.87 -16.87
C ALA A 108 -12.98 -20.94 -17.80
N GLY A 109 -12.82 -19.62 -17.69
CA GLY A 109 -13.63 -18.70 -18.49
C GLY A 109 -13.26 -17.22 -18.36
N VAL A 110 -14.02 -16.39 -19.06
CA VAL A 110 -13.91 -14.92 -19.04
C VAL A 110 -15.29 -14.32 -18.73
N ALA A 111 -15.33 -13.38 -17.79
CA ALA A 111 -16.56 -12.69 -17.37
C ALA A 111 -16.33 -11.18 -17.19
N THR A 112 -17.43 -10.44 -17.06
CA THR A 112 -17.40 -9.03 -16.66
C THR A 112 -18.01 -8.87 -15.28
N ILE A 113 -17.23 -8.40 -14.30
CA ILE A 113 -17.68 -8.19 -12.92
C ILE A 113 -17.49 -6.72 -12.55
N ALA A 114 -18.57 -6.02 -12.21
CA ALA A 114 -18.52 -4.58 -11.90
C ALA A 114 -17.82 -3.72 -12.98
N GLY A 115 -17.97 -4.10 -14.26
CA GLY A 115 -17.31 -3.43 -15.40
C GLY A 115 -15.82 -3.75 -15.58
N LEU A 116 -15.29 -4.75 -14.85
CA LEU A 116 -13.92 -5.25 -14.97
C LEU A 116 -13.90 -6.54 -15.78
N LYS A 117 -12.93 -6.68 -16.70
CA LYS A 117 -12.72 -7.92 -17.45
C LYS A 117 -11.96 -8.93 -16.59
N VAL A 118 -12.58 -10.07 -16.33
CA VAL A 118 -12.09 -11.09 -15.41
C VAL A 118 -11.83 -12.38 -16.16
N ALA A 119 -10.66 -12.99 -15.97
CA ALA A 119 -10.40 -14.37 -16.34
C ALA A 119 -10.32 -15.23 -15.08
N TYR A 120 -10.75 -16.48 -15.16
CA TYR A 120 -10.70 -17.38 -14.01
C TYR A 120 -10.43 -18.84 -14.41
N VAL A 121 -9.85 -19.58 -13.47
CA VAL A 121 -9.67 -21.03 -13.54
C VAL A 121 -10.03 -21.63 -12.17
N SER A 122 -11.17 -22.32 -12.13
CA SER A 122 -11.73 -22.99 -10.97
C SER A 122 -11.23 -24.43 -10.86
N GLY A 123 -11.18 -24.95 -9.64
CA GLY A 123 -10.75 -26.31 -9.36
C GLY A 123 -9.24 -26.47 -9.15
N THR A 124 -8.78 -27.71 -9.23
CA THR A 124 -7.38 -28.12 -9.07
C THR A 124 -6.87 -28.82 -10.33
N GLU A 125 -5.59 -28.62 -10.69
CA GLU A 125 -5.00 -29.22 -11.89
C GLU A 125 -5.10 -30.75 -11.86
N THR A 126 -5.60 -31.35 -12.94
CA THR A 126 -5.70 -32.82 -13.06
C THR A 126 -4.36 -33.52 -13.19
N HIS A 127 -3.31 -32.83 -13.63
CA HIS A 127 -2.01 -33.41 -13.98
C HIS A 127 -2.11 -34.65 -14.90
N GLY A 128 -3.12 -34.68 -15.78
CA GLY A 128 -3.39 -35.80 -16.68
C GLY A 128 -4.08 -37.01 -16.01
N GLN A 129 -4.50 -36.88 -14.76
CA GLN A 129 -5.35 -37.86 -14.06
C GLN A 129 -6.80 -37.42 -14.16
N GLU A 130 -7.65 -38.22 -14.80
CA GLU A 130 -9.09 -37.96 -14.79
C GLU A 130 -9.64 -38.16 -13.37
N ASP A 131 -10.52 -37.26 -12.93
CA ASP A 131 -11.33 -37.51 -11.75
C ASP A 131 -12.39 -38.56 -12.10
N VAL A 132 -12.00 -39.83 -12.01
CA VAL A 132 -12.81 -41.02 -12.34
C VAL A 132 -14.15 -41.05 -11.59
N LYS A 133 -14.33 -40.24 -10.54
CA LYS A 133 -15.54 -40.20 -9.72
C LYS A 133 -16.35 -38.91 -9.84
N GLY A 134 -15.87 -37.87 -10.54
CA GLY A 134 -16.53 -36.56 -10.62
C GLY A 134 -16.76 -35.92 -9.23
N LYS A 135 -15.84 -36.17 -8.29
CA LYS A 135 -15.95 -35.76 -6.87
C LYS A 135 -15.15 -34.50 -6.55
N LEU A 136 -14.40 -33.98 -7.51
CA LEU A 136 -13.52 -32.84 -7.37
C LEU A 136 -13.73 -31.89 -8.54
N LEU A 137 -13.87 -30.61 -8.22
CA LEU A 137 -13.78 -29.56 -9.22
C LEU A 137 -12.32 -29.49 -9.69
N THR A 138 -12.09 -29.82 -10.96
CA THR A 138 -10.76 -29.92 -11.54
C THR A 138 -10.67 -29.19 -12.88
N TYR A 139 -9.46 -28.88 -13.32
CA TYR A 139 -9.20 -28.32 -14.65
C TYR A 139 -8.03 -29.05 -15.31
N SER A 140 -8.05 -29.12 -16.65
CA SER A 140 -6.97 -29.70 -17.44
C SER A 140 -6.07 -28.63 -18.04
N LYS A 141 -4.87 -29.04 -18.46
CA LYS A 141 -3.97 -28.17 -19.22
C LYS A 141 -4.61 -27.69 -20.53
N ASP A 142 -5.39 -28.55 -21.19
CA ASP A 142 -6.11 -28.19 -22.42
C ASP A 142 -7.18 -27.11 -22.16
N SER A 143 -7.84 -27.17 -21.01
CA SER A 143 -8.81 -26.13 -20.57
C SER A 143 -8.14 -24.75 -20.51
N VAL A 144 -6.96 -24.72 -19.89
CA VAL A 144 -6.17 -23.51 -19.69
C VAL A 144 -5.63 -23.00 -21.02
N ASN A 145 -5.19 -23.89 -21.91
CA ASN A 145 -4.76 -23.53 -23.25
C ASN A 145 -5.90 -22.92 -24.07
N ALA A 146 -7.11 -23.50 -24.01
CA ALA A 146 -8.29 -22.95 -24.68
C ALA A 146 -8.62 -21.53 -24.18
N LEU A 147 -8.55 -21.30 -22.86
CA LEU A 147 -8.73 -19.98 -22.27
C LEU A 147 -7.67 -18.98 -22.77
N VAL A 148 -6.40 -19.39 -22.85
CA VAL A 148 -5.33 -18.53 -23.40
C VAL A 148 -5.63 -18.16 -24.85
N GLN A 149 -6.03 -19.12 -25.68
CA GLN A 149 -6.40 -18.84 -27.07
C GLN A 149 -7.57 -17.87 -27.18
N GLN A 150 -8.61 -18.04 -26.36
CA GLN A 150 -9.75 -17.11 -26.32
C GLN A 150 -9.33 -15.69 -25.93
N LEU A 151 -8.48 -15.55 -24.90
CA LEU A 151 -8.00 -14.25 -24.42
C LEU A 151 -7.14 -13.51 -25.46
N LEU A 152 -6.38 -14.25 -26.26
CA LEU A 152 -5.50 -13.69 -27.29
C LEU A 152 -6.22 -13.47 -28.63
N ALA A 153 -7.31 -14.17 -28.92
CA ALA A 153 -8.05 -14.08 -30.17
C ALA A 153 -8.79 -12.73 -30.36
N ASN A 154 -9.20 -12.07 -29.26
CA ASN A 154 -10.14 -10.95 -29.30
C ASN A 154 -9.53 -9.58 -29.66
N GLY A 155 -8.28 -9.51 -30.13
CA GLY A 155 -7.62 -8.23 -30.49
C GLY A 155 -7.27 -7.32 -29.30
N ASP A 156 -7.81 -7.61 -28.11
CA ASP A 156 -7.53 -6.95 -26.83
C ASP A 156 -6.11 -7.21 -26.28
N GLN A 157 -5.24 -7.88 -27.04
CA GLN A 157 -3.87 -8.22 -26.64
C GLN A 157 -3.77 -9.01 -25.31
N GLY A 158 -4.85 -9.67 -24.87
CA GLY A 158 -4.91 -10.34 -23.58
C GLY A 158 -5.10 -9.41 -22.37
N ASP A 159 -5.63 -8.19 -22.57
CA ASP A 159 -5.99 -7.27 -21.49
C ASP A 159 -7.00 -7.93 -20.53
N VAL A 160 -6.60 -8.12 -19.27
CA VAL A 160 -7.39 -8.74 -18.19
C VAL A 160 -7.18 -7.96 -16.90
N ASP A 161 -8.26 -7.43 -16.30
CA ASP A 161 -8.15 -6.68 -15.04
C ASP A 161 -7.84 -7.60 -13.85
N PHE A 162 -8.52 -8.74 -13.78
CA PHE A 162 -8.31 -9.75 -12.74
C PHE A 162 -8.18 -11.16 -13.32
N LEU A 163 -7.16 -11.89 -12.88
CA LEU A 163 -7.09 -13.34 -12.99
C LEU A 163 -7.36 -13.95 -11.61
N PHE A 164 -8.34 -14.85 -11.52
CA PHE A 164 -8.63 -15.62 -10.31
C PHE A 164 -8.23 -17.08 -10.49
N THR A 165 -7.38 -17.60 -9.61
CA THR A 165 -7.03 -19.03 -9.57
C THR A 165 -6.88 -19.50 -8.13
N ALA A 166 -7.33 -20.70 -7.80
CA ALA A 166 -7.11 -21.25 -6.47
C ALA A 166 -5.64 -21.65 -6.22
N GLU A 167 -4.94 -22.07 -7.29
CA GLU A 167 -3.55 -22.48 -7.21
C GLU A 167 -2.59 -21.36 -7.59
N TYR A 168 -1.44 -21.32 -6.91
CA TYR A 168 -0.31 -20.48 -7.33
C TYR A 168 0.32 -21.04 -8.60
N PRO A 169 0.83 -20.21 -9.51
CA PRO A 169 1.65 -20.69 -10.62
C PRO A 169 2.98 -21.25 -10.12
N THR A 170 3.49 -22.30 -10.75
CA THR A 170 4.87 -22.76 -10.51
C THR A 170 5.86 -21.63 -10.77
N SER A 171 6.89 -21.53 -9.91
CA SER A 171 7.97 -20.52 -10.00
C SER A 171 7.57 -19.09 -9.62
N PHE A 172 6.39 -18.85 -9.03
CA PHE A 172 5.97 -17.51 -8.59
C PHE A 172 6.96 -16.82 -7.64
N GLN A 173 7.76 -17.60 -6.93
CA GLN A 173 8.78 -17.13 -5.97
C GLN A 173 10.10 -16.71 -6.61
N LEU A 174 10.33 -16.99 -7.90
CA LEU A 174 11.57 -16.58 -8.55
C LEU A 174 11.72 -15.06 -8.57
N LEU A 175 12.98 -14.63 -8.64
CA LEU A 175 13.38 -13.23 -8.61
C LEU A 175 12.97 -12.51 -7.31
N LEU A 176 12.93 -13.25 -6.20
CA LEU A 176 12.72 -12.73 -4.87
C LEU A 176 13.76 -13.36 -3.92
N PRO A 177 14.34 -12.59 -2.99
CA PRO A 177 15.08 -13.14 -1.86
C PRO A 177 14.24 -14.15 -1.06
N GLU A 178 14.85 -15.28 -0.69
CA GLU A 178 14.19 -16.40 0.01
C GLU A 178 13.49 -15.97 1.31
N GLN A 179 14.04 -14.97 2.00
CA GLN A 179 13.54 -14.45 3.27
C GLN A 179 12.16 -13.76 3.16
N GLN A 180 11.71 -13.42 1.96
CA GLN A 180 10.44 -12.73 1.73
C GLN A 180 9.28 -13.67 1.47
N LEU A 181 9.60 -14.94 1.19
CA LEU A 181 8.61 -15.96 1.02
C LEU A 181 8.22 -16.47 2.40
N PRO A 182 6.95 -16.31 2.83
CA PRO A 182 6.47 -16.88 4.08
C PRO A 182 6.79 -18.38 4.14
N HIS A 183 7.14 -18.87 5.32
CA HIS A 183 7.47 -20.29 5.52
C HIS A 183 6.37 -21.24 4.99
N GLY A 184 5.10 -20.84 5.13
CA GLY A 184 3.96 -21.59 4.59
C GLY A 184 3.92 -21.73 3.06
N LEU A 185 4.69 -20.91 2.33
CA LEU A 185 4.78 -20.88 0.87
C LEU A 185 6.08 -21.50 0.32
N GLN A 186 7.14 -21.62 1.13
CA GLN A 186 8.46 -22.11 0.68
C GLN A 186 8.42 -23.52 0.08
N ALA A 187 7.63 -24.41 0.68
CA ALA A 187 7.48 -25.79 0.22
C ALA A 187 6.26 -26.00 -0.69
N MET A 188 5.57 -24.92 -1.11
CA MET A 188 4.38 -25.04 -1.94
C MET A 188 4.77 -25.40 -3.38
N ARG A 189 4.07 -26.38 -3.97
CA ARG A 189 4.09 -26.60 -5.41
C ARG A 189 2.94 -25.86 -6.05
N GLY A 190 3.25 -25.10 -7.10
CA GLY A 190 2.26 -24.43 -7.93
C GLY A 190 1.81 -25.30 -9.12
N SER A 191 0.89 -24.75 -9.90
CA SER A 191 0.39 -25.33 -11.15
C SER A 191 1.27 -24.92 -12.34
N THR A 192 1.62 -25.91 -13.16
CA THR A 192 2.36 -25.67 -14.41
C THR A 192 1.45 -25.11 -15.49
N ALA A 193 0.20 -25.56 -15.57
CA ALA A 193 -0.77 -25.00 -16.49
C ALA A 193 -1.01 -23.50 -16.22
N ILE A 194 -1.15 -23.09 -14.95
CA ILE A 194 -1.29 -21.66 -14.63
C ILE A 194 -0.01 -20.89 -14.96
N LYS A 195 1.19 -21.45 -14.72
CA LYS A 195 2.48 -20.84 -15.15
C LYS A 195 2.44 -20.51 -16.65
N GLU A 196 1.98 -21.43 -17.49
CA GLU A 196 1.88 -21.25 -18.95
C GLU A 196 0.84 -20.20 -19.35
N LEU A 197 -0.26 -20.06 -18.60
CA LEU A 197 -1.22 -18.99 -18.78
C LEU A 197 -0.59 -17.62 -18.51
N VAL A 198 0.05 -17.43 -17.34
CA VAL A 198 0.62 -16.12 -16.95
C VAL A 198 1.92 -15.76 -17.67
N GLN A 199 2.49 -16.70 -18.44
CA GLN A 199 3.55 -16.43 -19.42
C GLN A 199 3.03 -15.65 -20.63
N GLN A 200 1.77 -15.85 -21.01
CA GLN A 200 1.18 -15.28 -22.23
C GLN A 200 0.16 -14.17 -21.93
N VAL A 201 -0.55 -14.29 -20.81
CA VAL A 201 -1.56 -13.32 -20.36
C VAL A 201 -1.03 -12.55 -19.17
N HIS A 202 -1.21 -11.22 -19.16
CA HIS A 202 -0.58 -10.34 -18.18
C HIS A 202 -1.64 -9.57 -17.36
N PRO A 203 -2.38 -10.21 -16.45
CA PRO A 203 -3.47 -9.55 -15.72
C PRO A 203 -2.94 -8.40 -14.83
N LYS A 204 -3.74 -7.36 -14.55
CA LYS A 204 -3.33 -6.31 -13.57
C LYS A 204 -3.14 -6.92 -12.18
N TYR A 205 -4.09 -7.77 -11.79
CA TYR A 205 -4.10 -8.47 -10.53
C TYR A 205 -4.29 -9.96 -10.75
N HIS A 206 -3.43 -10.76 -10.15
CA HIS A 206 -3.63 -12.20 -10.02
C HIS A 206 -3.97 -12.49 -8.57
N ILE A 207 -5.19 -12.91 -8.29
CA ILE A 207 -5.66 -13.22 -6.94
C ILE A 207 -5.71 -14.73 -6.78
N THR A 208 -5.10 -15.22 -5.72
CA THR A 208 -5.03 -16.65 -5.42
C THR A 208 -5.29 -16.94 -3.94
N SER A 209 -5.70 -18.16 -3.66
CA SER A 209 -6.05 -18.62 -2.31
C SER A 209 -6.04 -20.13 -2.29
N ARG A 210 -4.95 -20.68 -1.74
CA ARG A 210 -4.75 -22.13 -1.60
C ARG A 210 -5.31 -22.67 -0.28
N GLY A 211 -5.48 -21.81 0.72
CA GLY A 211 -5.59 -22.22 2.12
C GLY A 211 -6.92 -21.87 2.77
N GLY A 212 -7.13 -22.51 3.93
CA GLY A 212 -8.25 -22.20 4.82
C GLY A 212 -8.35 -23.08 6.07
N ASP A 213 -7.76 -24.28 6.03
CA ASP A 213 -7.70 -25.21 7.16
C ASP A 213 -6.52 -24.92 8.12
N GLY A 214 -5.89 -23.74 8.02
CA GLY A 214 -4.71 -23.39 8.80
C GLY A 214 -3.41 -24.05 8.32
N THR A 215 -3.42 -24.83 7.23
CA THR A 215 -2.28 -25.62 6.75
C THR A 215 -1.37 -24.87 5.76
N ARG A 216 -0.48 -25.60 5.05
CA ARG A 216 0.51 -25.03 4.12
C ARG A 216 -0.17 -24.25 3.00
N GLY A 217 0.17 -22.97 2.88
CA GLY A 217 -0.39 -22.07 1.87
C GLY A 217 -1.54 -21.18 2.39
N ASP A 218 -2.02 -21.39 3.61
CA ASP A 218 -3.03 -20.54 4.24
C ASP A 218 -2.39 -19.29 4.88
N VAL A 219 -1.92 -18.37 4.05
CA VAL A 219 -1.20 -17.17 4.49
C VAL A 219 -1.46 -16.03 3.52
N PHE A 220 -1.71 -14.85 4.08
CA PHE A 220 -1.72 -13.62 3.32
C PHE A 220 -0.32 -13.33 2.79
N TYR A 221 -0.21 -13.20 1.46
CA TYR A 221 1.05 -12.97 0.79
C TYR A 221 0.86 -12.02 -0.38
N GLN A 222 1.64 -10.94 -0.41
CA GLN A 222 1.66 -10.06 -1.56
C GLN A 222 3.04 -10.08 -2.21
N ARG A 223 3.14 -10.77 -3.36
CA ARG A 223 4.38 -10.85 -4.15
C ARG A 223 4.75 -9.47 -4.66
N LEU A 224 6.03 -9.08 -4.68
CA LEU A 224 6.47 -7.91 -5.46
C LEU A 224 5.91 -7.95 -6.89
N PRO A 225 5.64 -6.80 -7.51
CA PRO A 225 5.04 -6.80 -8.83
C PRO A 225 6.06 -7.35 -9.83
N TYR A 226 5.59 -7.90 -10.94
CA TYR A 226 6.47 -8.19 -12.06
C TYR A 226 5.95 -7.51 -13.32
N VAL A 227 6.90 -7.10 -14.15
CA VAL A 227 6.60 -6.53 -15.47
C VAL A 227 6.78 -7.58 -16.55
N SER A 228 5.85 -7.54 -17.50
CA SER A 228 5.85 -8.33 -18.72
C SER A 228 5.77 -7.39 -19.93
N GLU A 229 6.19 -7.89 -21.08
CA GLU A 229 5.98 -7.22 -22.36
C GLU A 229 4.93 -7.99 -23.15
N VAL A 230 3.89 -7.27 -23.58
CA VAL A 230 2.86 -7.83 -24.46
C VAL A 230 3.52 -8.20 -25.79
N THR A 231 3.37 -9.47 -26.16
CA THR A 231 4.09 -10.06 -27.30
C THR A 231 3.73 -9.33 -28.59
N GLY A 232 4.76 -8.85 -29.30
CA GLY A 232 4.60 -8.21 -30.60
C GLY A 232 4.19 -6.73 -30.57
N THR A 233 3.95 -6.15 -29.39
CA THR A 233 3.52 -4.74 -29.27
C THR A 233 4.53 -3.87 -28.51
N GLY A 234 5.45 -4.47 -27.76
CA GLY A 234 6.43 -3.74 -26.94
C GLY A 234 5.83 -3.10 -25.69
N GLN A 235 4.51 -3.24 -25.49
CA GLN A 235 3.78 -2.63 -24.38
C GLN A 235 4.13 -3.31 -23.06
N LYS A 236 4.46 -2.51 -22.04
CA LYS A 236 4.74 -3.01 -20.69
C LYS A 236 3.46 -3.19 -19.90
N GLN A 237 3.37 -4.29 -19.16
CA GLN A 237 2.22 -4.60 -18.33
C GLN A 237 2.66 -5.18 -17.00
N LEU A 238 1.96 -4.79 -15.95
CA LEU A 238 2.33 -5.15 -14.59
C LEU A 238 1.28 -6.02 -13.96
N THR A 239 1.76 -7.06 -13.30
CA THR A 239 0.91 -7.96 -12.55
C THR A 239 1.27 -7.93 -11.08
N ARG A 240 0.23 -7.79 -10.25
CA ARG A 240 0.32 -7.89 -8.78
C ARG A 240 -0.31 -9.22 -8.35
N LEU A 241 0.51 -10.15 -7.87
CA LEU A 241 0.03 -11.43 -7.31
C LEU A 241 -0.28 -11.27 -5.81
N ILE A 242 -1.53 -11.57 -5.44
CA ILE A 242 -2.02 -11.50 -4.05
C ILE A 242 -2.61 -12.85 -3.65
N GLY A 243 -1.98 -13.46 -2.65
CA GLY A 243 -2.49 -14.60 -1.91
C GLY A 243 -3.31 -14.18 -0.69
N LEU A 244 -4.51 -14.73 -0.55
CA LEU A 244 -5.38 -14.51 0.60
C LEU A 244 -5.46 -15.77 1.48
N SER A 245 -5.56 -15.57 2.79
CA SER A 245 -5.85 -16.64 3.76
C SER A 245 -7.35 -16.96 3.77
N GLY A 246 -7.75 -18.11 4.33
CA GLY A 246 -9.16 -18.44 4.52
C GLY A 246 -9.83 -17.59 5.61
N VAL A 247 -11.15 -17.45 5.51
CA VAL A 247 -11.99 -16.70 6.46
C VAL A 247 -11.74 -17.20 7.89
N ASN A 248 -11.41 -16.27 8.77
CA ASN A 248 -11.07 -16.55 10.15
C ASN A 248 -11.42 -15.37 11.07
N LYS A 249 -11.32 -15.57 12.39
CA LYS A 249 -11.53 -14.52 13.41
C LYS A 249 -10.21 -14.00 14.00
N LEU A 250 -9.07 -14.37 13.41
CA LEU A 250 -7.75 -14.02 13.93
C LEU A 250 -7.45 -12.55 13.61
N LYS A 251 -6.86 -11.84 14.58
CA LYS A 251 -6.37 -10.46 14.39
C LYS A 251 -4.98 -10.42 13.74
N ASP A 252 -4.44 -11.57 13.32
CA ASP A 252 -3.13 -11.72 12.70
C ASP A 252 -3.13 -11.23 11.24
N LYS A 253 -2.27 -10.25 10.94
CA LYS A 253 -2.13 -9.69 9.58
C LYS A 253 -1.59 -10.69 8.56
N THR A 254 -0.88 -11.74 8.99
CA THR A 254 -0.44 -12.84 8.12
C THR A 254 -1.59 -13.78 7.73
N ARG A 255 -2.75 -13.63 8.38
CA ARG A 255 -3.99 -14.38 8.13
C ARG A 255 -5.09 -13.49 7.57
N LYS A 256 -4.72 -12.39 6.90
CA LYS A 256 -5.68 -11.51 6.21
C LYS A 256 -6.40 -12.28 5.10
N TYR A 257 -7.72 -12.41 5.25
CA TYR A 257 -8.58 -13.14 4.31
C TYR A 257 -9.38 -12.22 3.39
N LEU A 258 -9.52 -10.93 3.73
CA LEU A 258 -10.33 -9.98 2.98
C LEU A 258 -9.49 -8.77 2.54
N HIS A 259 -9.60 -8.38 1.27
CA HIS A 259 -8.81 -7.30 0.68
C HIS A 259 -9.69 -6.42 -0.23
N ALA A 260 -9.68 -5.11 -0.01
CA ALA A 260 -10.43 -4.14 -0.81
C ALA A 260 -9.53 -3.52 -1.89
N LEU A 261 -10.02 -3.42 -3.12
CA LEU A 261 -9.33 -2.72 -4.22
C LEU A 261 -10.28 -1.76 -4.94
N GLN A 262 -9.74 -0.62 -5.37
CA GLN A 262 -10.36 0.26 -6.34
C GLN A 262 -9.55 0.21 -7.64
N VAL A 263 -10.19 -0.11 -8.76
CA VAL A 263 -9.49 -0.44 -10.02
C VAL A 263 -9.98 0.45 -11.16
N VAL A 264 -9.06 0.86 -12.02
CA VAL A 264 -9.38 1.45 -13.34
C VAL A 264 -9.43 0.30 -14.35
N PRO A 265 -10.58 -0.01 -14.97
CA PRO A 265 -10.69 -1.07 -15.99
C PRO A 265 -9.80 -0.80 -17.20
N PHE A 266 -9.29 -1.83 -17.86
CA PHE A 266 -8.50 -1.68 -19.09
C PHE A 266 -9.27 -0.94 -20.18
N ALA A 267 -10.57 -1.25 -20.30
CA ALA A 267 -11.48 -0.59 -21.25
C ALA A 267 -11.60 0.93 -21.03
N GLN A 268 -11.25 1.43 -19.83
CA GLN A 268 -11.30 2.86 -19.48
C GLN A 268 -9.92 3.54 -19.54
N GLN A 269 -8.84 2.81 -19.85
CA GLN A 269 -7.49 3.39 -19.96
C GLN A 269 -7.24 3.95 -21.35
N SER A 270 -6.71 5.18 -21.41
CA SER A 270 -6.29 5.79 -22.66
C SER A 270 -5.11 5.03 -23.28
N GLU A 271 -4.93 5.16 -24.60
CA GLU A 271 -3.80 4.57 -25.32
C GLU A 271 -2.44 5.07 -24.78
N VAL A 272 -2.37 6.34 -24.36
CA VAL A 272 -1.18 6.94 -23.75
C VAL A 272 -0.85 6.28 -22.40
N GLU A 273 -1.85 6.03 -21.55
CA GLU A 273 -1.66 5.31 -20.27
C GLU A 273 -1.24 3.87 -20.48
N ARG A 274 -1.70 3.23 -21.57
CA ARG A 274 -1.31 1.87 -21.95
C ARG A 274 0.12 1.80 -22.47
N GLN A 275 0.60 2.81 -23.20
CA GLN A 275 2.00 2.87 -23.67
C GLN A 275 2.98 3.30 -22.56
N HIS A 276 2.57 4.21 -21.68
CA HIS A 276 3.42 4.78 -20.62
C HIS A 276 3.13 4.15 -19.27
N VAL A 277 3.23 2.82 -19.20
CA VAL A 277 3.18 2.09 -17.93
C VAL A 277 4.45 2.35 -17.16
N ASP A 278 4.28 2.72 -15.90
CA ASP A 278 5.42 2.74 -15.00
C ASP A 278 5.68 1.45 -14.30
N ILE A 279 6.97 1.21 -14.09
CA ILE A 279 7.59 0.13 -13.36
C ILE A 279 8.34 0.73 -12.14
N PRO A 280 7.80 0.59 -10.93
CA PRO A 280 8.40 1.08 -9.70
C PRO A 280 9.61 0.32 -9.26
N ALA A 281 10.36 0.98 -8.40
CA ALA A 281 11.46 0.40 -7.66
C ALA A 281 11.02 -0.86 -6.91
N GLY A 282 11.71 -1.97 -7.19
CA GLY A 282 11.41 -3.31 -6.66
C GLY A 282 10.58 -4.19 -7.60
N THR A 283 10.03 -3.67 -8.69
CA THR A 283 9.38 -4.52 -9.70
C THR A 283 10.39 -5.49 -10.29
N THR A 284 10.09 -6.79 -10.27
CA THR A 284 10.96 -7.82 -10.84
C THR A 284 10.66 -8.00 -12.33
N GLN A 285 11.57 -8.62 -13.07
CA GLN A 285 11.19 -9.24 -14.35
C GLN A 285 10.09 -10.30 -14.13
N ASN A 286 9.41 -10.70 -15.21
CA ASN A 286 8.41 -11.77 -15.16
C ASN A 286 9.09 -13.11 -14.72
N PRO A 287 8.73 -13.66 -13.55
CA PRO A 287 9.38 -14.86 -13.01
C PRO A 287 9.12 -16.12 -13.85
N TYR A 288 8.01 -16.16 -14.57
CA TYR A 288 7.60 -17.31 -15.36
C TYR A 288 8.30 -17.34 -16.72
N LEU A 289 8.56 -16.15 -17.28
CA LEU A 289 9.38 -16.00 -18.48
C LEU A 289 10.85 -16.30 -18.17
N HIS A 290 11.35 -15.82 -17.03
CA HIS A 290 12.69 -16.16 -16.54
C HIS A 290 12.87 -17.68 -16.39
N ALA A 291 11.92 -18.35 -15.73
CA ALA A 291 11.95 -19.81 -15.58
C ALA A 291 12.02 -20.54 -16.93
N MET A 292 11.24 -20.10 -17.91
CA MET A 292 11.23 -20.68 -19.26
C MET A 292 12.57 -20.52 -19.98
N LEU A 293 13.17 -19.33 -19.89
CA LEU A 293 14.47 -19.05 -20.49
C LEU A 293 15.60 -19.87 -19.83
N ASP A 294 15.55 -20.02 -18.50
CA ASP A 294 16.50 -20.86 -17.76
C ASP A 294 16.36 -22.36 -18.10
N GLU A 295 15.13 -22.84 -18.26
CA GLU A 295 14.82 -24.20 -18.69
C GLU A 295 15.36 -24.47 -20.11
N ALA A 296 15.09 -23.57 -21.07
CA ALA A 296 15.60 -23.67 -22.43
C ALA A 296 17.14 -23.56 -22.51
N THR A 297 17.75 -22.75 -21.62
CA THR A 297 19.20 -22.62 -21.51
C THR A 297 19.85 -23.94 -21.12
N ARG A 298 19.31 -24.58 -20.08
CA ARG A 298 19.77 -25.89 -19.58
C ARG A 298 19.51 -27.03 -20.57
N ALA A 299 18.47 -26.95 -21.38
CA ALA A 299 18.13 -27.95 -22.39
C ALA A 299 19.00 -27.87 -23.68
N GLY A 300 19.90 -26.87 -23.79
CA GLY A 300 20.81 -26.77 -24.94
C GLY A 300 20.14 -26.35 -26.25
N GLU A 301 18.96 -25.73 -26.21
CA GLU A 301 18.24 -25.32 -27.43
C GLU A 301 18.96 -24.22 -28.22
N PRO A 302 18.90 -24.23 -29.57
CA PRO A 302 19.64 -23.30 -30.43
C PRO A 302 19.23 -21.83 -30.27
N ASP A 303 20.23 -20.94 -30.29
CA ASP A 303 20.18 -19.51 -29.94
C ASP A 303 19.19 -18.67 -30.78
N ALA A 304 18.88 -19.12 -32.01
CA ALA A 304 17.91 -18.48 -32.90
C ALA A 304 16.45 -18.54 -32.40
N LYS A 305 16.12 -19.52 -31.54
CA LYS A 305 14.82 -19.58 -30.84
C LYS A 305 14.81 -18.78 -29.53
N ARG A 306 15.99 -18.57 -28.91
CA ARG A 306 16.18 -17.76 -27.67
C ARG A 306 16.02 -16.26 -27.91
N ARG A 307 16.42 -15.78 -29.10
CA ARG A 307 16.51 -14.35 -29.48
C ARG A 307 15.19 -13.58 -29.73
N LYS A 308 14.04 -14.03 -29.21
CA LYS A 308 12.77 -13.28 -29.29
C LYS A 308 12.43 -12.48 -28.02
N VAL A 309 13.17 -12.66 -26.94
CA VAL A 309 12.95 -11.96 -25.66
C VAL A 309 14.28 -11.40 -25.22
N ASP A 310 14.45 -10.07 -25.29
CA ASP A 310 15.60 -9.39 -24.69
C ASP A 310 15.29 -9.15 -23.19
N PRO A 311 15.99 -9.81 -22.26
CA PRO A 311 15.77 -9.61 -20.82
C PRO A 311 15.99 -8.15 -20.40
N ALA A 312 16.92 -7.44 -21.05
CA ALA A 312 17.16 -6.02 -20.79
C ALA A 312 16.00 -5.15 -21.33
N ALA A 313 15.31 -5.60 -22.38
CA ALA A 313 14.15 -4.90 -22.92
C ALA A 313 12.91 -5.05 -22.03
N THR A 314 12.73 -6.16 -21.31
CA THR A 314 11.50 -6.45 -20.53
C THR A 314 11.18 -5.45 -19.40
N GLY A 315 12.19 -4.79 -18.84
CA GLY A 315 12.06 -3.91 -17.66
C GLY A 315 12.04 -4.70 -16.34
N GLY A 316 12.20 -4.00 -15.20
CA GLY A 316 12.25 -4.61 -13.87
C GLY A 316 13.62 -5.17 -13.48
N LEU A 317 13.76 -5.57 -12.21
CA LEU A 317 15.02 -6.05 -11.63
C LEU A 317 15.34 -7.48 -12.09
N SER A 318 16.56 -7.68 -12.61
CA SER A 318 17.11 -8.99 -12.98
C SER A 318 17.65 -9.75 -11.76
N ALA A 319 17.90 -11.06 -11.91
CA ALA A 319 18.50 -11.87 -10.85
C ALA A 319 19.83 -11.29 -10.34
N GLU A 320 20.71 -10.86 -11.25
CA GLU A 320 22.01 -10.25 -10.92
C GLU A 320 21.86 -8.93 -10.14
N GLN A 321 20.92 -8.07 -10.55
CA GLN A 321 20.65 -6.82 -9.85
C GLN A 321 20.09 -7.07 -8.45
N ILE A 322 19.21 -8.06 -8.30
CA ILE A 322 18.67 -8.47 -7.00
C ILE A 322 19.78 -8.99 -6.09
N GLU A 323 20.68 -9.82 -6.62
CA GLU A 323 21.82 -10.35 -5.88
C GLU A 323 22.79 -9.24 -5.45
N GLN A 324 23.12 -8.31 -6.35
CA GLN A 324 23.97 -7.15 -6.03
C GLN A 324 23.36 -6.27 -4.93
N LEU A 325 22.07 -5.93 -5.05
CA LEU A 325 21.35 -5.14 -4.04
C LEU A 325 21.28 -5.88 -2.69
N THR A 326 21.12 -7.21 -2.73
CA THR A 326 21.13 -8.06 -1.53
C THR A 326 22.52 -8.13 -0.91
N ALA A 327 23.58 -8.26 -1.72
CA ALA A 327 24.96 -8.34 -1.25
C ALA A 327 25.48 -7.01 -0.67
N GLN A 328 25.02 -5.87 -1.19
CA GLN A 328 25.34 -4.55 -0.66
C GLN A 328 24.69 -4.28 0.71
N SER A 329 23.71 -5.09 1.12
CA SER A 329 23.01 -4.97 2.41
C SER A 329 23.68 -5.73 3.58
N ARG A 330 24.93 -6.21 3.41
CA ARG A 330 25.67 -7.06 4.37
C ARG A 330 25.95 -6.37 5.72
N GLY A 331 25.00 -6.50 6.63
CA GLY A 331 25.09 -6.12 8.05
C GLY A 331 23.86 -6.57 8.87
N GLY A 332 23.25 -7.71 8.52
CA GLY A 332 22.05 -8.23 9.21
C GLY A 332 20.75 -7.48 8.89
N ALA A 333 20.79 -6.55 7.93
CA ALA A 333 19.62 -5.81 7.49
C ALA A 333 18.81 -6.65 6.49
N GLN A 334 17.72 -7.26 6.94
CA GLN A 334 16.63 -7.81 6.10
C GLN A 334 15.90 -6.69 5.33
N PHE A 335 16.63 -5.83 4.63
CA PHE A 335 16.12 -4.62 3.99
C PHE A 335 16.20 -4.73 2.49
N PHE A 336 15.50 -5.71 1.94
CA PHE A 336 14.92 -5.59 0.62
C PHE A 336 13.59 -6.36 0.66
N TYR A 337 12.53 -5.67 0.25
CA TYR A 337 11.17 -6.15 -0.01
C TYR A 337 10.28 -6.40 1.23
N ASP A 338 9.73 -5.29 1.73
CA ASP A 338 8.41 -5.30 2.35
C ASP A 338 7.36 -5.60 1.25
N GLN A 339 6.47 -6.57 1.46
CA GLN A 339 5.34 -6.91 0.59
C GLN A 339 4.41 -5.72 0.29
N ARG A 340 4.57 -4.58 0.99
CA ARG A 340 3.91 -3.31 0.66
C ARG A 340 4.52 -2.56 -0.54
N LEU A 341 5.76 -2.87 -0.96
CA LEU A 341 6.39 -2.34 -2.18
C LEU A 341 5.86 -3.02 -3.45
N ALA A 342 5.27 -4.22 -3.31
CA ALA A 342 4.56 -4.94 -4.37
C ALA A 342 3.38 -4.19 -4.96
N ALA A 343 2.67 -3.47 -4.10
CA ALA A 343 1.54 -2.68 -4.50
C ALA A 343 1.96 -1.49 -5.35
N LYS A 344 3.18 -0.98 -5.12
CA LYS A 344 3.57 0.35 -5.58
C LYS A 344 3.87 0.45 -7.04
N GLY A 345 3.97 -0.71 -7.71
CA GLY A 345 3.89 -1.02 -9.15
C GLY A 345 3.59 0.02 -10.24
N GLN A 346 3.20 1.31 -10.06
CA GLN A 346 3.00 2.26 -11.18
C GLN A 346 3.19 3.80 -10.83
N ARG A 347 4.28 4.55 -11.13
CA ARG A 347 4.48 5.76 -12.05
C ARG A 347 5.95 6.22 -12.46
N LYS A 348 6.15 6.47 -13.80
CA LYS A 348 7.35 6.37 -14.70
C LYS A 348 8.11 7.68 -14.70
N GLY A 349 9.43 7.63 -14.60
CA GLY A 349 10.32 8.78 -14.68
C GLY A 349 10.76 9.12 -16.12
N GLY A 350 10.97 10.42 -16.37
CA GLY A 350 11.94 11.03 -17.30
C GLY A 350 11.69 10.93 -18.82
N LEU A 351 11.98 11.91 -19.69
CA LEU A 351 12.66 13.22 -19.66
C LEU A 351 12.21 14.08 -20.88
N LEU A 352 12.25 15.42 -20.73
CA LEU A 352 11.86 16.60 -21.55
C LEU A 352 12.51 16.72 -22.97
N PRO A 353 12.04 17.56 -23.97
CA PRO A 353 11.99 19.04 -23.89
C PRO A 353 10.88 19.85 -24.66
N GLY A 354 10.49 20.97 -24.04
CA GLY A 354 9.92 22.25 -24.53
C GLY A 354 9.25 22.40 -25.91
N GLN A 355 8.00 22.90 -25.95
CA GLN A 355 7.67 24.32 -25.98
C GLN A 355 6.16 24.56 -25.85
N GLN A 356 5.85 25.70 -25.24
CA GLN A 356 4.56 26.26 -24.89
C GLN A 356 3.69 26.51 -26.15
N GLN A 357 2.35 26.53 -26.10
CA GLN A 357 1.50 27.10 -25.06
C GLN A 357 0.04 26.75 -25.34
N ARG A 358 -0.75 26.74 -24.25
CA ARG A 358 -2.23 26.64 -24.18
C ARG A 358 -2.81 25.22 -24.29
N ASN A 359 -2.24 24.30 -23.51
CA ASN A 359 -2.81 23.01 -23.09
C ASN A 359 -1.85 22.38 -22.06
N ASN A 360 -2.37 21.55 -21.15
CA ASN A 360 -1.64 20.68 -20.20
C ASN A 360 -0.74 21.35 -19.14
N ARG A 361 -0.85 20.94 -17.85
CA ARG A 361 0.24 20.89 -16.84
C ARG A 361 -0.25 20.46 -15.45
N PRO A 362 0.58 19.79 -14.61
CA PRO A 362 1.43 18.62 -14.88
C PRO A 362 1.28 17.50 -13.81
N LEU A 363 1.54 16.25 -14.19
CA LEU A 363 1.94 15.19 -13.27
C LEU A 363 3.35 15.54 -12.75
N VAL A 364 3.54 15.75 -11.45
CA VAL A 364 4.87 15.97 -10.86
C VAL A 364 5.40 14.64 -10.28
N GLU A 365 6.63 14.33 -10.66
CA GLU A 365 7.49 13.19 -10.31
C GLU A 365 7.83 13.05 -8.80
N ASP A 366 7.25 13.86 -7.90
CA ASP A 366 7.75 14.09 -6.52
C ASP A 366 7.38 13.01 -5.48
N ARG A 367 6.40 12.13 -5.74
CA ARG A 367 5.96 11.17 -4.72
C ARG A 367 6.88 9.96 -4.57
N THR A 368 7.76 9.65 -5.50
CA THR A 368 8.64 8.45 -5.43
C THR A 368 9.89 8.68 -4.58
N GLU A 369 10.39 9.92 -4.54
CA GLU A 369 11.60 10.32 -3.79
C GLU A 369 11.31 10.97 -2.43
N CYS A 370 10.06 11.26 -2.09
CA CYS A 370 9.72 11.96 -0.84
C CYS A 370 10.12 11.17 0.42
N TRP A 371 10.89 11.78 1.32
CA TRP A 371 11.39 11.11 2.53
C TRP A 371 10.35 10.96 3.65
N PHE A 372 9.18 11.60 3.50
CA PHE A 372 8.15 11.73 4.54
C PHE A 372 6.83 11.03 4.20
N CYS A 373 6.64 10.55 2.97
CA CYS A 373 5.42 9.82 2.66
C CYS A 373 5.46 8.41 3.26
N LEU A 374 4.45 8.01 4.04
CA LEU A 374 4.29 6.60 4.47
C LEU A 374 4.27 5.62 3.28
N SER A 375 3.85 6.14 2.13
CA SER A 375 3.81 5.47 0.85
C SER A 375 5.12 5.53 0.05
N THR A 376 6.26 6.03 0.55
CA THR A 376 7.55 5.93 -0.17
C THR A 376 8.42 4.76 0.30
N PRO A 377 9.27 4.18 -0.60
CA PRO A 377 10.27 3.20 -0.22
C PRO A 377 11.37 3.82 0.66
N THR A 378 11.75 5.07 0.34
CA THR A 378 12.85 5.84 0.95
C THR A 378 12.54 6.33 2.36
N LEU A 379 11.28 6.26 2.81
CA LEU A 379 10.92 6.57 4.20
C LEU A 379 11.59 5.60 5.18
N GLU A 380 12.22 6.18 6.18
CA GLU A 380 12.99 5.47 7.20
C GLU A 380 12.07 5.06 8.35
N ARG A 381 11.34 3.97 8.14
CA ARG A 381 10.26 3.48 9.01
C ARG A 381 10.69 3.27 10.47
N HIS A 382 11.95 2.95 10.71
CA HIS A 382 12.45 2.74 12.07
C HIS A 382 12.46 4.01 12.91
N LEU A 383 12.31 5.18 12.29
CA LEU A 383 12.18 6.47 12.96
C LEU A 383 10.72 6.81 13.32
N ILE A 384 9.73 6.08 12.81
CA ILE A 384 8.31 6.35 13.10
C ILE A 384 8.01 5.96 14.55
N VAL A 385 7.44 6.89 15.30
CA VAL A 385 7.01 6.75 16.71
C VAL A 385 5.56 6.27 16.79
N SER A 386 4.63 7.03 16.20
CA SER A 386 3.18 6.78 16.27
C SER A 386 2.54 7.09 14.93
N ILE A 387 1.43 6.42 14.58
CA ILE A 387 0.70 6.65 13.33
C ILE A 387 -0.77 6.84 13.67
N GLY A 388 -1.31 8.02 13.41
CA GLY A 388 -2.74 8.33 13.48
C GLY A 388 -3.45 8.05 12.16
N GLN A 389 -4.65 8.59 12.02
CA GLN A 389 -5.49 8.42 10.83
C GLN A 389 -5.05 9.33 9.67
N GLU A 390 -4.58 10.54 9.97
CA GLU A 390 -4.28 11.63 9.04
C GLU A 390 -2.84 12.16 9.14
N ALA A 391 -2.14 11.92 10.25
CA ALA A 391 -0.79 12.36 10.55
C ALA A 391 -0.03 11.29 11.38
N TYR A 392 1.29 11.41 11.42
CA TYR A 392 2.13 10.50 12.18
C TYR A 392 3.29 11.24 12.86
N LEU A 393 3.80 10.66 13.95
CA LEU A 393 4.92 11.18 14.73
C LEU A 393 6.19 10.38 14.38
N ALA A 394 7.31 11.06 14.14
CA ALA A 394 8.58 10.40 13.85
C ALA A 394 9.80 11.17 14.37
N MET A 395 10.89 10.45 14.62
CA MET A 395 12.22 11.03 14.84
C MET A 395 12.80 11.52 13.50
N PRO A 396 13.48 12.67 13.44
CA PRO A 396 14.23 13.09 12.26
C PRO A 396 15.58 12.36 12.17
N LYS A 397 16.05 12.14 10.94
CA LYS A 397 17.48 11.82 10.72
C LYS A 397 18.34 12.96 11.25
N GLY A 398 19.29 12.62 12.12
CA GLY A 398 20.14 13.62 12.77
C GLY A 398 19.35 14.57 13.67
N ALA A 399 18.59 14.02 14.62
CA ALA A 399 17.91 14.78 15.66
C ALA A 399 18.87 15.70 16.44
N ILE A 400 18.37 16.83 16.95
CA ILE A 400 19.20 17.75 17.77
C ILE A 400 19.47 17.07 19.11
N CYS A 401 18.43 16.50 19.71
CA CYS A 401 18.41 15.73 20.95
C CYS A 401 17.36 14.62 20.85
N GLY A 402 17.20 13.80 21.90
CA GLY A 402 16.18 12.75 21.96
C GLY A 402 14.73 13.25 21.97
N ASP A 403 14.52 14.56 22.18
CA ASP A 403 13.20 15.21 22.23
C ASP A 403 12.87 15.99 20.95
N HIS A 404 13.66 15.84 19.88
CA HIS A 404 13.38 16.45 18.57
C HIS A 404 12.62 15.45 17.70
N LEU A 405 11.38 15.77 17.35
CA LEU A 405 10.48 14.95 16.53
C LEU A 405 9.91 15.75 15.36
N LEU A 406 9.18 15.05 14.50
CA LEU A 406 8.42 15.56 13.37
C LEU A 406 6.97 15.11 13.51
N ILE A 407 6.03 16.04 13.37
CA ILE A 407 4.62 15.73 13.11
C ILE A 407 4.43 15.88 11.60
N VAL A 408 4.10 14.78 10.95
CA VAL A 408 4.07 14.70 9.49
C VAL A 408 2.66 14.29 9.04
N PRO A 409 2.00 15.06 8.18
CA PRO A 409 0.74 14.63 7.60
C PRO A 409 0.95 13.38 6.72
N ILE A 410 -0.07 12.54 6.63
CA ILE A 410 -0.08 11.41 5.70
C ILE A 410 -0.35 11.91 4.28
N ALA A 411 -1.16 12.96 4.15
CA ALA A 411 -1.37 13.67 2.90
C ALA A 411 -0.08 14.37 2.45
N HIS A 412 0.40 14.05 1.25
CA HIS A 412 1.55 14.72 0.65
C HIS A 412 1.15 16.11 0.16
N GLU A 413 1.36 17.09 1.02
CA GLU A 413 1.25 18.52 0.70
C GLU A 413 2.58 19.23 0.87
N ALA A 414 2.90 20.14 -0.04
CA ALA A 414 4.12 20.95 0.04
C ALA A 414 4.04 22.03 1.14
N SER A 415 2.82 22.38 1.57
CA SER A 415 2.52 23.46 2.50
C SER A 415 1.44 23.02 3.47
N THR A 416 1.62 23.33 4.76
CA THR A 416 0.61 23.11 5.80
C THR A 416 -0.70 23.85 5.55
N LEU A 417 -0.68 24.98 4.83
CA LEU A 417 -1.90 25.74 4.47
C LEU A 417 -2.88 24.94 3.62
N LYS A 418 -2.36 23.98 2.85
CA LYS A 418 -3.13 23.13 1.93
C LYS A 418 -3.71 21.89 2.59
N LEU A 419 -3.38 21.64 3.85
CA LEU A 419 -3.90 20.48 4.58
C LEU A 419 -5.40 20.63 4.82
N SER A 420 -6.10 19.50 4.86
CA SER A 420 -7.50 19.47 5.27
C SER A 420 -7.64 19.83 6.75
N ASP A 421 -8.81 20.33 7.16
CA ASP A 421 -9.07 20.66 8.55
C ASP A 421 -8.98 19.43 9.46
N ASP A 422 -9.38 18.25 8.99
CA ASP A 422 -9.26 16.99 9.73
C ASP A 422 -7.79 16.57 9.93
N THR A 423 -6.97 16.70 8.88
CA THR A 423 -5.53 16.46 9.00
C THR A 423 -4.89 17.40 10.01
N TRP A 424 -5.24 18.69 9.97
CA TRP A 424 -4.69 19.66 10.91
C TRP A 424 -5.17 19.42 12.35
N ARG A 425 -6.44 19.05 12.56
CA ARG A 425 -6.97 18.67 13.87
C ARG A 425 -6.18 17.53 14.51
N GLU A 426 -5.80 16.51 13.73
CA GLU A 426 -4.99 15.43 14.27
C GLU A 426 -3.55 15.87 14.58
N MET A 427 -2.96 16.75 13.76
CA MET A 427 -1.67 17.36 14.07
C MET A 427 -1.70 18.19 15.36
N GLU A 428 -2.78 18.94 15.63
CA GLU A 428 -3.02 19.62 16.90
C GLU A 428 -3.17 18.63 18.07
N ARG A 429 -3.84 17.48 17.86
CA ARG A 429 -3.95 16.42 18.87
C ARG A 429 -2.57 15.85 19.24
N PHE A 430 -1.68 15.63 18.26
CA PHE A 430 -0.27 15.29 18.52
C PHE A 430 0.46 16.38 19.30
N LYS A 431 0.32 17.66 18.93
CA LYS A 431 0.91 18.77 19.71
C LYS A 431 0.41 18.80 21.15
N ALA A 432 -0.90 18.63 21.38
CA ALA A 432 -1.48 18.61 22.71
C ALA A 432 -0.96 17.43 23.56
N ALA A 433 -0.85 16.24 22.98
CA ALA A 433 -0.26 15.08 23.64
C ALA A 433 1.23 15.28 23.95
N LEU A 434 2.01 15.85 23.02
CA LEU A 434 3.41 16.20 23.24
C LEU A 434 3.62 17.25 24.32
N ARG A 435 2.73 18.25 24.43
CA ARG A 435 2.77 19.23 25.53
C ARG A 435 2.62 18.54 26.88
N ARG A 436 1.68 17.59 27.02
CA ARG A 436 1.50 16.81 28.26
C ARG A 436 2.73 15.95 28.58
N TYR A 437 3.26 15.27 27.57
CA TYR A 437 4.47 14.44 27.69
C TYR A 437 5.70 15.24 28.11
N PHE A 438 5.97 16.38 27.45
CA PHE A 438 7.13 17.21 27.80
C PHE A 438 6.96 17.90 29.15
N ALA A 439 5.74 18.33 29.50
CA ALA A 439 5.47 18.89 30.83
C ALA A 439 5.77 17.89 31.95
N SER A 440 5.52 16.58 31.73
CA SER A 440 5.87 15.54 32.70
C SER A 440 7.39 15.34 32.87
N GLN A 441 8.21 15.98 32.04
CA GLN A 441 9.66 15.93 32.07
C GLN A 441 10.30 17.31 32.34
N ASP A 442 9.53 18.27 32.85
CA ASP A 442 9.95 19.66 33.07
C ASP A 442 10.49 20.34 31.79
N LYS A 443 9.79 20.10 30.68
CA LYS A 443 10.07 20.66 29.36
C LYS A 443 8.81 21.31 28.78
N GLU A 444 9.00 22.25 27.86
CA GLU A 444 7.94 22.90 27.10
C GLU A 444 8.10 22.64 25.59
N LEU A 445 6.99 22.59 24.87
CA LEU A 445 6.98 22.28 23.43
C LEU A 445 7.33 23.52 22.60
N LEU A 446 8.37 23.41 21.79
CA LEU A 446 8.65 24.34 20.69
C LEU A 446 8.18 23.73 19.37
N VAL A 447 7.50 24.50 18.52
CA VAL A 447 7.01 24.06 17.20
C VAL A 447 7.54 24.95 16.10
N ILE A 448 7.90 24.36 14.96
CA ILE A 448 8.43 25.05 13.79
C ILE A 448 7.69 24.53 12.55
N ASP A 449 7.09 25.45 11.81
CA ASP A 449 6.53 25.21 10.49
C ASP A 449 7.30 26.05 9.47
N ARG A 450 8.05 25.38 8.60
CA ARG A 450 8.79 26.03 7.52
C ARG A 450 8.04 25.82 6.21
N ASN A 451 7.28 26.84 5.84
CA ASN A 451 6.51 26.88 4.60
C ASN A 451 7.27 27.67 3.52
N VAL A 452 8.44 27.14 3.15
CA VAL A 452 9.33 27.74 2.15
C VAL A 452 9.68 26.68 1.13
N ALA A 453 9.54 27.02 -0.16
CA ALA A 453 9.88 26.12 -1.25
C ALA A 453 11.36 25.73 -1.20
N THR A 454 11.64 24.44 -1.30
CA THR A 454 13.00 23.88 -1.39
C THR A 454 13.18 23.13 -2.70
N LEU A 455 14.43 22.93 -3.11
CA LEU A 455 14.75 22.11 -4.29
C LEU A 455 14.44 20.63 -4.00
N GLY A 456 13.64 19.98 -4.86
CA GLY A 456 13.23 18.57 -4.76
C GLY A 456 11.82 18.37 -4.17
N ALA A 457 11.42 17.11 -4.04
CA ALA A 457 10.09 16.74 -3.52
C ALA A 457 9.84 17.33 -2.12
N THR A 458 8.82 18.18 -2.00
CA THR A 458 8.48 18.88 -0.76
C THR A 458 7.25 18.26 -0.10
N HIS A 459 7.44 17.77 1.13
CA HIS A 459 6.34 17.34 2.00
C HIS A 459 6.46 18.11 3.31
N CYS A 460 5.45 18.91 3.59
CA CYS A 460 5.33 19.70 4.79
C CYS A 460 5.34 18.82 6.03
N HIS A 461 5.86 19.36 7.12
CA HIS A 461 5.89 18.73 8.43
C HIS A 461 6.12 19.83 9.46
N LEU A 462 5.66 19.61 10.69
CA LEU A 462 6.05 20.42 11.83
C LEU A 462 7.27 19.78 12.47
N GLN A 463 8.33 20.55 12.72
CA GLN A 463 9.38 20.12 13.64
C GLN A 463 8.96 20.51 15.05
N VAL A 464 9.15 19.59 16.00
CA VAL A 464 8.82 19.82 17.40
C VAL A 464 9.98 19.44 18.29
N VAL A 465 10.23 20.24 19.33
CA VAL A 465 11.37 20.04 20.23
C VAL A 465 10.93 20.24 21.67
N GLY A 466 11.23 19.28 22.54
CA GLY A 466 11.11 19.45 23.99
C GLY A 466 12.24 20.34 24.51
N VAL A 467 11.91 21.53 25.00
CA VAL A 467 12.87 22.52 25.53
C VAL A 467 12.83 22.48 27.06
N PRO A 468 13.96 22.24 27.75
CA PRO A 468 14.05 22.38 29.20
C PRO A 468 13.50 23.72 29.69
N LYS A 469 12.71 23.71 30.77
CA LYS A 469 11.98 24.90 31.24
C LYS A 469 12.89 26.07 31.61
N ASP A 470 14.08 25.78 32.14
CA ASP A 470 15.13 26.77 32.44
C ASP A 470 15.65 27.49 31.18
N LYS A 471 15.54 26.86 30.01
CA LYS A 471 15.91 27.43 28.70
C LYS A 471 14.73 28.07 27.98
N ALA A 472 13.50 27.59 28.23
CA ALA A 472 12.29 28.02 27.53
C ALA A 472 12.08 29.55 27.57
N GLY A 473 12.29 30.20 28.71
CA GLY A 473 12.13 31.66 28.84
C GLY A 473 13.07 32.49 27.96
N ALA A 474 14.16 31.90 27.44
CA ALA A 474 15.08 32.56 26.51
C ALA A 474 14.70 32.37 25.02
N ALA A 475 13.68 31.55 24.72
CA ALA A 475 13.34 31.15 23.35
C ALA A 475 13.10 32.34 22.42
N ARG A 476 12.23 33.28 22.81
CA ARG A 476 11.91 34.47 22.00
C ARG A 476 13.16 35.32 21.71
N ARG A 477 13.92 35.67 22.76
CA ARG A 477 15.13 36.47 22.62
C ARG A 477 16.15 35.81 21.69
N ILE A 478 16.34 34.49 21.81
CA ILE A 478 17.30 33.75 20.97
C ILE A 478 16.83 33.69 19.52
N PHE A 479 15.54 33.42 19.26
CA PHE A 479 15.00 33.43 17.90
C PHE A 479 15.10 34.81 17.24
N GLU A 480 14.85 35.90 17.98
CA GLU A 480 15.03 37.27 17.46
C GLU A 480 16.50 37.60 17.22
N THR A 481 17.38 37.30 18.18
CA THR A 481 18.83 37.58 18.09
C THR A 481 19.49 36.82 16.93
N GLU A 482 19.17 35.52 16.78
CA GLU A 482 19.65 34.75 15.63
C GLU A 482 18.96 35.23 14.35
N GLY A 483 17.69 35.64 14.42
CA GLY A 483 16.93 36.15 13.28
C GLY A 483 17.56 37.37 12.64
N GLU A 484 18.05 38.31 13.44
CA GLU A 484 18.78 39.49 12.96
C GLU A 484 19.97 39.12 12.07
N LYS A 485 20.72 38.07 12.42
CA LYS A 485 21.89 37.60 11.65
C LYS A 485 21.53 37.00 10.29
N TYR A 486 20.31 36.47 10.16
CA TYR A 486 19.83 35.76 8.97
C TYR A 486 18.68 36.48 8.26
N HIS A 487 18.42 37.74 8.61
CA HIS A 487 17.32 38.56 8.08
C HIS A 487 15.92 37.95 8.27
N VAL A 488 15.73 37.21 9.37
CA VAL A 488 14.43 36.68 9.80
C VAL A 488 13.83 37.64 10.82
N LYS A 489 12.75 38.32 10.43
CA LYS A 489 12.00 39.25 11.28
C LYS A 489 10.63 38.69 11.60
N PHE A 490 10.38 38.45 12.88
CA PHE A 490 9.12 37.92 13.36
C PHE A 490 8.15 39.05 13.72
N HIS A 491 6.87 38.79 13.43
CA HIS A 491 5.74 39.53 13.98
C HIS A 491 4.90 38.56 14.79
N GLU A 492 4.28 39.06 15.86
CA GLU A 492 3.42 38.22 16.69
C GLU A 492 2.09 37.96 15.98
N LEU A 493 1.69 36.69 15.93
CA LEU A 493 0.42 36.27 15.36
C LEU A 493 -0.68 36.50 16.41
N LEU A 494 -1.16 37.75 16.47
CA LEU A 494 -2.20 38.18 17.40
C LEU A 494 -3.57 37.67 16.93
N ARG A 495 -4.41 37.24 17.89
CA ARG A 495 -5.82 36.91 17.62
C ARG A 495 -6.63 38.18 17.69
N ASP A 496 -7.52 38.40 16.73
CA ASP A 496 -8.57 39.40 16.89
C ASP A 496 -9.58 38.90 17.93
N ALA A 497 -9.98 39.79 18.85
CA ALA A 497 -10.85 39.44 19.99
C ALA A 497 -12.25 38.94 19.57
N ASP A 498 -12.66 39.20 18.32
CA ASP A 498 -13.99 38.90 17.79
C ASP A 498 -14.06 37.68 16.83
N GLU A 499 -12.92 37.06 16.48
CA GLU A 499 -12.90 35.90 15.57
C GLU A 499 -13.10 34.57 16.31
N LYS A 500 -14.23 33.91 16.02
CA LYS A 500 -14.49 32.52 16.43
C LYS A 500 -13.64 31.56 15.60
N THR A 501 -12.42 31.28 16.04
CA THR A 501 -11.65 30.13 15.54
C THR A 501 -12.10 28.86 16.25
N ASP A 502 -12.29 27.78 15.50
CA ASP A 502 -12.47 26.44 16.07
C ASP A 502 -11.19 26.09 16.85
N ALA A 503 -11.29 25.91 18.17
CA ALA A 503 -10.15 25.55 19.00
C ALA A 503 -9.47 24.26 18.51
N ALA A 504 -10.19 23.41 17.77
CA ALA A 504 -9.68 22.20 17.16
C ALA A 504 -8.81 22.46 15.91
N THR A 505 -9.03 23.52 15.15
CA THR A 505 -8.21 23.87 13.97
C THR A 505 -7.06 24.82 14.28
N GLY A 506 -6.91 25.25 15.54
CA GLY A 506 -5.73 25.99 16.00
C GLY A 506 -5.46 27.28 15.20
N PRO A 507 -4.19 27.60 14.86
CA PRO A 507 -3.83 28.82 14.13
C PRO A 507 -4.02 28.74 12.61
N LEU A 508 -4.52 27.62 12.06
CA LEU A 508 -4.49 27.37 10.61
C LEU A 508 -5.23 28.44 9.81
N GLU A 509 -6.42 28.83 10.26
CA GLU A 509 -7.23 29.83 9.56
C GLU A 509 -6.56 31.20 9.56
N LEU A 510 -6.01 31.63 10.70
CA LEU A 510 -5.23 32.86 10.81
C LEU A 510 -4.01 32.83 9.90
N LEU A 511 -3.32 31.68 9.81
CA LEU A 511 -2.18 31.52 8.91
C LEU A 511 -2.60 31.64 7.45
N ARG A 512 -3.71 31.00 7.02
CA ARG A 512 -4.26 31.15 5.67
C ARG A 512 -4.57 32.61 5.34
N GLN A 513 -5.24 33.31 6.24
CA GLN A 513 -5.61 34.72 6.07
C GLN A 513 -4.40 35.66 6.01
N GLN A 514 -3.44 35.53 6.93
CA GLN A 514 -2.33 36.48 7.03
C GLN A 514 -1.20 36.21 6.04
N THR A 515 -1.05 34.96 5.56
CA THR A 515 0.04 34.61 4.63
C THR A 515 -0.31 34.81 3.17
N ASP A 516 -1.60 34.72 2.78
CA ASP A 516 -2.04 34.87 1.39
C ASP A 516 -1.22 33.96 0.44
N ASP A 517 -1.02 32.70 0.85
CA ASP A 517 -0.18 31.68 0.19
C ASP A 517 1.31 32.05 -0.03
N LYS A 518 1.80 33.14 0.58
CA LYS A 518 3.21 33.54 0.49
C LYS A 518 4.10 32.66 1.37
N PRO A 519 5.34 32.38 0.98
CA PRO A 519 6.28 31.63 1.80
C PRO A 519 6.46 32.24 3.19
N PHE A 520 6.48 31.41 4.23
CA PHE A 520 6.60 31.88 5.61
C PHE A 520 7.38 30.89 6.49
N LEU A 521 7.83 31.42 7.63
CA LEU A 521 8.29 30.64 8.76
C LEU A 521 7.38 30.97 9.95
N TYR A 522 6.71 29.96 10.47
CA TYR A 522 5.87 30.07 11.67
C TYR A 522 6.50 29.28 12.81
N VAL A 523 6.48 29.85 14.01
CA VAL A 523 7.00 29.21 15.22
C VAL A 523 6.06 29.40 16.40
N GLU A 524 5.94 28.35 17.21
CA GLU A 524 5.35 28.40 18.54
C GLU A 524 6.48 28.32 19.56
N LEU A 525 6.75 29.41 20.25
CA LEU A 525 7.84 29.51 21.21
C LEU A 525 7.31 29.39 22.64
N PRO A 526 7.92 28.52 23.47
CA PRO A 526 7.59 28.45 24.89
C PRO A 526 8.11 29.70 25.63
N ASP A 527 7.46 30.06 26.74
CA ASP A 527 7.84 31.23 27.57
C ASP A 527 8.45 30.84 28.92
N GLY A 528 8.52 29.55 29.25
CA GLY A 528 9.04 29.04 30.52
C GLY A 528 8.05 29.12 31.68
N GLN A 529 6.84 29.61 31.44
CA GLN A 529 5.72 29.67 32.39
C GLN A 529 4.55 28.78 31.95
N GLY A 530 4.77 27.89 30.98
CA GLY A 530 3.75 27.05 30.37
C GLY A 530 2.90 27.76 29.30
N GLY A 531 3.20 29.01 28.96
CA GLY A 531 2.59 29.75 27.88
C GLY A 531 3.28 29.50 26.53
N THR A 532 2.71 30.05 25.47
CA THR A 532 3.24 29.90 24.11
C THR A 532 2.98 31.17 23.31
N THR A 533 4.04 31.78 22.78
CA THR A 533 3.96 32.90 21.84
C THR A 533 4.01 32.38 20.41
N ARG A 534 3.11 32.86 19.55
CA ARG A 534 3.06 32.50 18.14
C ARG A 534 3.69 33.60 17.31
N LEU A 535 4.72 33.27 16.53
CA LEU A 535 5.42 34.24 15.70
C LEU A 535 5.40 33.82 14.24
N LEU A 536 5.23 34.80 13.35
CA LEU A 536 5.20 34.63 11.91
C LEU A 536 6.26 35.52 11.25
N HIS A 537 7.01 34.96 10.31
CA HIS A 537 7.93 35.69 9.44
C HIS A 537 7.56 35.43 7.98
N HIS A 538 7.25 36.48 7.24
CA HIS A 538 7.08 36.39 5.79
C HIS A 538 8.45 36.31 5.11
N VAL A 539 8.60 35.31 4.25
CA VAL A 539 9.85 35.05 3.57
C VAL A 539 9.84 35.73 2.20
N GLU A 540 10.72 36.73 2.07
CA GLU A 540 10.96 37.45 0.82
C GLU A 540 12.36 37.12 0.28
N GLY A 541 12.44 36.48 -0.87
CA GLY A 541 13.72 36.17 -1.53
C GLY A 541 14.51 35.03 -0.87
N LYS A 542 15.83 35.22 -0.69
CA LYS A 542 16.71 34.17 -0.15
C LYS A 542 16.47 33.99 1.34
N HIS A 543 16.19 32.75 1.75
CA HIS A 543 15.95 32.41 3.15
C HIS A 543 16.82 31.24 3.61
N TYR A 544 17.31 31.32 4.85
CA TYR A 544 18.05 30.23 5.45
C TYR A 544 17.11 29.12 5.90
N VAL A 545 16.90 28.11 5.06
CA VAL A 545 15.92 27.03 5.27
C VAL A 545 16.13 26.15 6.53
N GLN A 546 17.28 26.28 7.20
CA GLN A 546 17.58 25.60 8.46
C GLN A 546 17.49 26.54 9.66
N PHE A 547 17.00 27.78 9.50
CA PHE A 547 16.98 28.78 10.54
C PHE A 547 16.27 28.30 11.82
N GLY A 548 15.06 27.74 11.71
CA GLY A 548 14.33 27.25 12.88
C GLY A 548 15.12 26.20 13.67
N ARG A 549 15.79 25.27 12.97
CA ARG A 549 16.68 24.27 13.57
C ARG A 549 17.91 24.93 14.21
N HIS A 550 18.52 25.89 13.52
CA HIS A 550 19.67 26.65 14.02
C HIS A 550 19.35 27.37 15.33
N ALA A 551 18.28 28.17 15.36
CA ALA A 551 17.82 28.88 16.54
C ALA A 551 17.48 27.91 17.69
N SER A 552 16.81 26.79 17.39
CA SER A 552 16.53 25.73 18.37
C SER A 552 17.80 25.09 18.93
N SER A 553 18.82 24.88 18.08
CA SER A 553 20.11 24.32 18.52
C SER A 553 20.90 25.31 19.38
N CYS A 554 20.81 26.62 19.11
CA CYS A 554 21.37 27.66 19.96
C CYS A 554 20.64 27.73 21.31
N LEU A 555 19.31 27.67 21.30
CA LEU A 555 18.47 27.60 22.51
C LEU A 555 18.82 26.41 23.39
N LEU A 556 19.10 25.25 22.79
CA LEU A 556 19.53 24.05 23.50
C LEU A 556 21.02 24.05 23.87
N GLU A 557 21.77 25.10 23.53
CA GLU A 557 23.23 25.23 23.73
C GLU A 557 24.04 24.16 22.98
N MET A 558 23.53 23.71 21.85
CA MET A 558 24.13 22.73 20.95
C MET A 558 24.36 23.30 19.54
N PRO A 559 25.02 24.47 19.35
CA PRO A 559 25.08 25.15 18.06
C PRO A 559 25.75 24.33 16.95
N ARG A 560 26.65 23.39 17.29
CA ARG A 560 27.26 22.47 16.30
C ARG A 560 26.23 21.52 15.66
N ARG A 561 25.08 21.33 16.30
CA ARG A 561 23.98 20.47 15.81
C ARG A 561 23.00 21.20 14.88
N ALA A 562 23.23 22.47 14.59
CA ALA A 562 22.47 23.25 13.59
C ALA A 562 22.46 22.55 12.22
N ASN A 563 23.60 21.97 11.80
CA ASN A 563 23.67 21.15 10.60
C ASN A 563 23.32 19.70 10.93
N TRP A 564 22.18 19.23 10.42
CA TRP A 564 21.68 17.87 10.67
C TRP A 564 22.65 16.77 10.21
N LYS A 565 23.47 17.03 9.19
CA LYS A 565 24.47 16.06 8.69
C LYS A 565 25.51 15.70 9.75
N PHE A 566 25.78 16.60 10.71
CA PHE A 566 26.70 16.35 11.82
C PHE A 566 26.04 15.60 12.98
N CYS A 567 24.73 15.38 12.91
CA CYS A 567 23.94 14.72 13.96
C CYS A 567 23.53 13.30 13.56
N VAL A 568 23.79 12.88 12.31
CA VAL A 568 23.41 11.55 11.82
C VAL A 568 24.19 10.49 12.59
N VAL A 569 23.46 9.53 13.14
CA VAL A 569 24.01 8.37 13.84
C VAL A 569 23.73 7.09 13.03
N PRO A 570 24.47 6.00 13.26
CA PRO A 570 24.18 4.74 12.60
C PRO A 570 22.75 4.25 12.89
N LYS A 571 22.12 3.57 11.93
CA LYS A 571 20.74 3.07 12.04
C LYS A 571 20.42 2.29 13.34
N PRO A 572 21.30 1.42 13.89
CA PRO A 572 21.02 0.77 15.17
C PRO A 572 20.85 1.76 16.34
N GLU A 573 21.58 2.87 16.32
CA GLU A 573 21.45 3.93 17.32
C GLU A 573 20.15 4.73 17.10
N GLU A 574 19.78 5.01 15.85
CA GLU A 574 18.47 5.60 15.51
C GLU A 574 17.30 4.73 16.01
N VAL A 575 17.39 3.41 15.81
CA VAL A 575 16.42 2.44 16.32
C VAL A 575 16.34 2.51 17.84
N LYS A 576 17.49 2.52 18.52
CA LYS A 576 17.55 2.61 19.99
C LYS A 576 16.91 3.89 20.51
N LEU A 577 17.23 5.04 19.90
CA LEU A 577 16.65 6.34 20.26
C LEU A 577 15.12 6.33 20.06
N THR A 578 14.66 5.84 18.91
CA THR A 578 13.22 5.79 18.60
C THR A 578 12.47 4.85 19.56
N GLN A 579 13.03 3.68 19.88
CA GLN A 579 12.42 2.74 20.83
C GLN A 579 12.41 3.30 22.26
N THR A 580 13.47 4.00 22.66
CA THR A 580 13.51 4.70 23.96
C THR A 580 12.40 5.73 24.05
N PHE A 581 12.24 6.57 23.02
CA PHE A 581 11.16 7.55 22.96
C PHE A 581 9.78 6.88 23.00
N LYS A 582 9.54 5.86 22.17
CA LYS A 582 8.28 5.09 22.16
C LYS A 582 7.89 4.57 23.53
N SER A 583 8.86 4.05 24.28
CA SER A 583 8.60 3.51 25.63
C SER A 583 8.11 4.58 26.61
N GLN A 584 8.67 5.79 26.53
CA GLN A 584 8.32 6.93 27.38
C GLN A 584 7.02 7.62 26.92
N TRP A 585 6.80 7.65 25.61
CA TRP A 585 5.65 8.27 24.95
C TRP A 585 4.35 7.46 25.11
N LYS A 586 4.44 6.15 25.36
CA LYS A 586 3.32 5.20 25.32
C LYS A 586 2.05 5.67 26.05
N SER A 587 2.17 6.25 27.26
CA SER A 587 1.02 6.69 28.06
C SER A 587 0.36 7.98 27.56
N TYR A 588 0.99 8.68 26.61
CA TYR A 588 0.49 9.91 26.01
C TYR A 588 0.06 9.71 24.56
N ASP A 589 0.31 8.52 24.02
CA ASP A 589 0.04 8.16 22.63
C ASP A 589 -1.43 7.83 22.42
N PHE A 590 -2.21 8.86 22.08
CA PHE A 590 -3.63 8.71 21.78
C PHE A 590 -3.93 7.80 20.59
N THR A 591 -2.92 7.49 19.75
CA THR A 591 -3.10 6.57 18.62
C THR A 591 -3.18 5.10 19.06
N LEU A 592 -2.90 4.83 20.34
CA LEU A 592 -3.06 3.51 20.95
C LEU A 592 -4.45 3.32 21.58
N GLU A 593 -5.18 4.40 21.89
CA GLU A 593 -6.43 4.38 22.68
C GLU A 593 -7.64 3.79 21.92
N GLU A 594 -7.58 3.62 20.59
CA GLU A 594 -8.63 2.85 19.86
C GLU A 594 -8.54 1.31 20.09
N ALA A 595 -7.57 0.83 20.88
CA ALA A 595 -7.39 -0.60 21.17
C ALA A 595 -8.01 -1.06 22.51
N ASP A 596 -8.33 -0.15 23.43
CA ASP A 596 -8.60 -0.47 24.84
C ASP A 596 -10.01 -0.10 25.34
N GLU A 597 -10.91 0.43 24.49
CA GLU A 597 -12.33 0.66 24.85
C GLU A 597 -13.23 -0.35 24.14
N GLU A 598 -13.28 -1.59 24.64
CA GLU A 598 -14.41 -2.54 24.55
C GLU A 598 -14.03 -3.78 25.39
N GLU A 599 -14.10 -3.61 26.72
CA GLU A 599 -14.20 -4.72 27.69
C GLU A 599 -15.57 -5.41 27.63
#